data_AF-A0A969SYE5-F1
#
_entry.id   AF-A0A969SYE5-F1
#
_cell.length_a   1.000
_cell.length_b   1.000
_cell.length_c   1.000
_cell.angle_alpha   90.00
_cell.angle_beta   90.00
_cell.angle_gamma   90.00
#
_symmetry.space_group_name_H-M   'P 1'
#
loop_
_entity.id
_entity.type
_entity.pdbx_description
1 polymer ?
#
loop_
_entity_poly.entity_id
_entity_poly.type
_entity_poly.pdbx_seq_one_letter_code
_entity_poly.pdbx_strand_id
1 'polypeptide(L)'
;MSQISNSTVTNQQITQLTAINIAKAITILCLIGCAVLLGVSGMRQVLYLSLHISYCVWWLSEQWLFPKRRELLFKEPAGIGGLISIILIVGIFYGLPGYLAFLNPQPIALVTVAIALVFYIFGSLINASADVQKLTAKEFGAGLVQDNIWRLSRNINYFGDLLRYLSFAIVAGSSWAYLVPGLVATLYLQRMAQKDQGMEDKYSEYAEYQKHTARLIPFIW
;
A
#
# COMPACT_ATOMS: atom_id res chain seq x y z
N MET A 1 -52.22 19.59 -9.91
CA MET A 1 -50.95 20.05 -9.31
C MET A 1 -50.08 18.82 -9.07
N SER A 2 -49.19 18.54 -10.02
CA SER A 2 -48.21 17.44 -9.92
C SER A 2 -47.10 17.85 -8.95
N GLN A 3 -46.89 17.05 -7.90
CA GLN A 3 -45.71 17.17 -7.07
C GLN A 3 -44.51 16.65 -7.86
N ILE A 4 -43.65 17.56 -8.29
CA ILE A 4 -42.35 17.25 -8.87
C ILE A 4 -41.48 16.75 -7.73
N SER A 5 -41.07 15.48 -7.79
CA SER A 5 -40.11 14.89 -6.88
C SER A 5 -38.78 15.64 -7.00
N ASN A 6 -38.37 16.33 -5.94
CA ASN A 6 -37.00 16.80 -5.80
C ASN A 6 -36.09 15.58 -5.72
N SER A 7 -35.48 15.22 -6.84
CA SER A 7 -34.33 14.33 -6.89
C SER A 7 -33.22 15.00 -6.09
N THR A 8 -33.00 14.49 -4.88
CA THR A 8 -31.86 14.84 -4.05
C THR A 8 -30.63 14.39 -4.83
N VAL A 9 -29.97 15.32 -5.52
CA VAL A 9 -28.62 15.12 -6.05
C VAL A 9 -27.76 14.80 -4.83
N THR A 10 -27.55 13.51 -4.58
CA THR A 10 -26.66 13.04 -3.54
C THR A 10 -25.29 13.52 -3.97
N ASN A 11 -24.80 14.57 -3.32
CA ASN A 11 -23.48 15.12 -3.56
C ASN A 11 -22.49 14.01 -3.22
N GLN A 12 -22.09 13.21 -4.21
CA GLN A 12 -21.33 11.99 -4.01
C GLN A 12 -19.94 12.41 -3.53
N GLN A 13 -19.74 12.42 -2.22
CA GLN A 13 -18.50 12.85 -1.62
C GLN A 13 -17.38 11.90 -2.07
N ILE A 14 -16.24 12.49 -2.44
CA ILE A 14 -15.05 11.72 -2.83
C ILE A 14 -14.62 10.87 -1.64
N THR A 15 -14.65 9.54 -1.81
CA THR A 15 -14.17 8.59 -0.80
C THR A 15 -12.65 8.62 -0.72
N GLN A 16 -12.11 8.20 0.42
CA GLN A 16 -10.67 8.01 0.59
C GLN A 16 -10.09 7.05 -0.46
N LEU A 17 -10.82 5.99 -0.86
CA LEU A 17 -10.38 5.08 -1.92
C LEU A 17 -10.20 5.82 -3.26
N THR A 18 -11.18 6.65 -3.65
CA THR A 18 -11.09 7.44 -4.89
C THR A 18 -9.91 8.43 -4.82
N ALA A 19 -9.71 9.08 -3.67
CA ALA A 19 -8.56 9.96 -3.46
C ALA A 19 -7.21 9.21 -3.61
N ILE A 20 -7.10 7.99 -3.06
CA ILE A 20 -5.91 7.14 -3.20
C ILE A 20 -5.70 6.74 -4.67
N ASN A 21 -6.76 6.38 -5.40
CA ASN A 21 -6.66 6.03 -6.82
C ASN A 21 -6.14 7.20 -7.66
N ILE A 22 -6.67 8.41 -7.44
CA ILE A 22 -6.18 9.64 -8.07
C ILE A 22 -4.70 9.85 -7.71
N ALA A 23 -4.35 9.70 -6.43
CA ALA A 23 -2.97 9.83 -5.98
C ALA A 23 -2.03 8.83 -6.65
N LYS A 24 -2.41 7.55 -6.80
CA LYS A 24 -1.60 6.54 -7.50
C LYS A 24 -1.39 6.90 -8.98
N ALA A 25 -2.42 7.43 -9.64
CA ALA A 25 -2.28 7.95 -11.01
C ALA A 25 -1.31 9.14 -11.07
N ILE A 26 -1.40 10.08 -10.12
CA ILE A 26 -0.45 11.19 -9.99
C ILE A 26 0.98 10.68 -9.79
N THR A 27 1.20 9.67 -8.93
CA THR A 27 2.53 9.07 -8.76
C THR A 27 3.08 8.53 -10.07
N ILE A 28 2.27 7.81 -10.86
CA ILE A 28 2.68 7.32 -12.18
C ILE A 28 3.08 8.50 -13.08
N LEU A 29 2.26 9.56 -13.13
CA LEU A 29 2.55 10.75 -13.92
C LEU A 29 3.84 11.45 -13.48
N CYS A 30 4.10 11.56 -12.18
CA CYS A 30 5.35 12.12 -11.66
C CYS A 30 6.58 11.28 -12.06
N LEU A 31 6.47 9.94 -12.02
CA LEU A 31 7.57 9.04 -12.42
C LEU A 31 7.82 9.08 -13.93
N ILE A 32 6.76 9.10 -14.74
CA ILE A 32 6.87 9.32 -16.19
C ILE A 32 7.46 10.70 -16.47
N GLY A 33 7.05 11.73 -15.73
CA GLY A 33 7.62 13.07 -15.80
C GLY A 33 9.12 13.06 -15.53
N CYS A 34 9.59 12.31 -14.53
CA CYS A 34 11.02 12.12 -14.29
C CYS A 34 11.70 11.47 -15.51
N ALA A 35 11.09 10.43 -16.09
CA ALA A 35 11.62 9.76 -17.28
C ALA A 35 11.74 10.69 -18.50
N VAL A 36 10.73 11.53 -18.73
CA VAL A 36 10.71 12.48 -19.86
C VAL A 36 11.67 13.63 -19.65
N LEU A 37 11.72 14.21 -18.44
CA LEU A 37 12.49 15.43 -18.15
C LEU A 37 13.97 15.15 -17.85
N LEU A 38 14.28 14.03 -17.19
CA LEU A 38 15.64 13.68 -16.76
C LEU A 38 16.28 12.60 -17.63
N GLY A 39 15.47 11.92 -18.46
CA GLY A 39 15.92 10.83 -19.32
C GLY A 39 16.09 9.51 -18.58
N VAL A 40 16.06 8.41 -19.34
CA VAL A 40 16.31 7.05 -18.83
C VAL A 40 17.67 6.59 -19.36
N SER A 41 18.71 6.71 -18.54
CA SER A 41 20.10 6.47 -18.94
C SER A 41 20.67 5.14 -18.46
N GLY A 42 19.98 4.40 -17.58
CA GLY A 42 20.52 3.17 -17.04
C GLY A 42 19.52 2.27 -16.31
N MET A 43 20.06 1.15 -15.81
CA MET A 43 19.29 0.10 -15.16
C MET A 43 18.52 0.58 -13.91
N ARG A 44 19.06 1.57 -13.17
CA ARG A 44 18.41 2.07 -11.95
C ARG A 44 17.03 2.66 -12.25
N GLN A 45 16.94 3.53 -13.26
CA GLN A 45 15.70 4.19 -13.66
C GLN A 45 14.71 3.17 -14.23
N VAL A 46 15.19 2.28 -15.10
CA VAL A 46 14.36 1.20 -15.69
C VAL A 46 13.76 0.34 -14.58
N LEU A 47 14.60 -0.19 -13.69
CA LEU A 47 14.16 -1.01 -12.57
C LEU A 47 13.18 -0.24 -11.69
N TYR A 48 13.49 1.01 -11.31
CA TYR A 48 12.61 1.79 -10.45
C TYR A 48 11.22 1.99 -11.07
N LEU A 49 11.17 2.40 -12.34
CA LEU A 49 9.92 2.56 -13.08
C LEU A 49 9.14 1.23 -13.12
N SER A 50 9.82 0.13 -13.47
CA SER A 50 9.20 -1.20 -13.52
C SER A 50 8.58 -1.59 -12.18
N LEU A 51 9.28 -1.42 -11.07
CA LEU A 51 8.76 -1.81 -9.75
C LEU A 51 7.64 -0.87 -9.28
N HIS A 52 7.85 0.45 -9.33
CA HIS A 52 6.89 1.37 -8.71
C HIS A 52 5.63 1.58 -9.56
N ILE A 53 5.76 1.70 -10.89
CA ILE A 53 4.60 1.84 -11.77
C ILE A 53 3.80 0.54 -11.80
N SER A 54 4.44 -0.63 -11.87
CA SER A 54 3.69 -1.90 -11.84
C SER A 54 2.90 -2.07 -10.55
N TYR A 55 3.43 -1.63 -9.41
CA TYR A 55 2.64 -1.62 -8.17
C TYR A 55 1.43 -0.66 -8.24
N CYS A 56 1.62 0.58 -8.73
CA CYS A 56 0.50 1.50 -8.87
C CYS A 56 -0.57 0.96 -9.84
N VAL A 57 -0.16 0.34 -10.94
CA VAL A 57 -1.05 -0.34 -11.88
C VAL A 57 -1.76 -1.51 -11.21
N TRP A 58 -1.03 -2.35 -10.45
CA TRP A 58 -1.62 -3.44 -9.68
C TRP A 58 -2.73 -2.92 -8.76
N TRP A 59 -2.47 -1.90 -7.94
CA TRP A 59 -3.46 -1.29 -7.05
C TRP A 59 -4.73 -0.83 -7.78
N LEU A 60 -4.59 -0.21 -8.96
CA LEU A 60 -5.71 0.26 -9.75
C LEU A 60 -6.48 -0.92 -10.37
N SER A 61 -5.78 -1.92 -10.89
CA SER A 61 -6.37 -3.13 -11.50
C SER A 61 -7.02 -4.07 -10.49
N GLU A 62 -6.50 -4.12 -9.26
CA GLU A 62 -6.95 -5.02 -8.20
C GLU A 62 -8.44 -4.79 -7.87
N GLN A 63 -8.90 -3.55 -7.96
CA GLN A 63 -10.30 -3.21 -7.71
C GLN A 63 -11.26 -3.78 -8.77
N TRP A 64 -10.77 -4.01 -9.98
CA TRP A 64 -11.52 -4.67 -11.05
C TRP A 64 -11.45 -6.19 -10.91
N LEU A 65 -10.28 -6.72 -10.55
CA LEU A 65 -10.07 -8.16 -10.33
C LEU A 65 -10.81 -8.69 -9.08
N PHE A 66 -10.88 -7.88 -8.02
CA PHE A 66 -11.48 -8.22 -6.74
C PHE A 66 -12.54 -7.16 -6.34
N PRO A 67 -13.71 -7.13 -7.02
CA PRO A 67 -14.71 -6.08 -6.83
C PRO A 67 -15.26 -6.05 -5.40
N LYS A 68 -15.42 -7.21 -4.75
CA LYS A 68 -15.83 -7.27 -3.34
C LYS A 68 -14.83 -6.62 -2.39
N ARG A 69 -13.53 -6.67 -2.70
CA ARG A 69 -12.49 -6.00 -1.90
C ARG A 69 -12.66 -4.48 -1.96
N ARG A 70 -12.98 -3.94 -3.15
CA ARG A 70 -13.28 -2.51 -3.32
C ARG A 70 -14.44 -2.07 -2.40
N GLU A 71 -15.42 -2.93 -2.19
CA GLU A 71 -16.54 -2.68 -1.26
C GLU A 71 -16.15 -2.76 0.22
N LEU A 72 -14.88 -2.95 0.58
CA LEU A 72 -14.44 -2.99 1.99
C LEU A 72 -13.40 -1.91 2.31
N LEU A 73 -12.82 -1.29 1.28
CA LEU A 73 -11.67 -0.40 1.43
C LEU A 73 -12.08 1.07 1.48
N PHE A 74 -11.59 1.79 2.49
CA PHE A 74 -11.51 3.26 2.54
C PHE A 74 -12.80 3.97 2.07
N LYS A 75 -13.95 3.52 2.59
CA LYS A 75 -15.28 4.07 2.24
C LYS A 75 -15.56 5.45 2.81
N GLU A 76 -14.85 5.81 3.87
CA GLU A 76 -15.04 7.10 4.53
C GLU A 76 -14.83 8.25 3.55
N PRO A 77 -15.63 9.33 3.65
CA PRO A 77 -15.41 10.52 2.85
C PRO A 77 -14.04 11.11 3.16
N ALA A 78 -13.28 11.47 2.12
CA ALA A 78 -11.96 12.05 2.31
C ALA A 78 -12.05 13.48 2.88
N GLY A 79 -13.12 14.21 2.52
CA GLY A 79 -13.17 15.65 2.71
C GLY A 79 -12.07 16.38 1.92
N ILE A 80 -12.10 17.71 1.92
CA ILE A 80 -11.10 18.50 1.17
C ILE A 80 -9.71 18.33 1.79
N GLY A 81 -9.60 18.42 3.12
CA GLY A 81 -8.32 18.27 3.82
C GLY A 81 -7.70 16.88 3.65
N GLY A 82 -8.52 15.81 3.73
CA GLY A 82 -8.04 14.45 3.53
C GLY A 82 -7.66 14.18 2.07
N LEU A 83 -8.41 14.71 1.10
CA LEU A 83 -8.05 14.62 -0.32
C LEU A 83 -6.68 15.26 -0.59
N ILE A 84 -6.47 16.50 -0.12
CA ILE A 84 -5.20 17.21 -0.29
C ILE A 84 -4.06 16.41 0.37
N SER A 85 -4.27 15.93 1.60
CA SER A 85 -3.26 15.16 2.33
C SER A 85 -2.90 13.86 1.61
N ILE A 86 -3.89 13.13 1.07
CA ILE A 86 -3.66 11.90 0.30
C ILE A 86 -2.90 12.20 -1.00
N ILE A 87 -3.23 13.27 -1.72
CA ILE A 87 -2.50 13.66 -2.93
C ILE A 87 -1.05 14.02 -2.60
N LEU A 88 -0.81 14.81 -1.55
CA LEU A 88 0.54 15.21 -1.17
C LEU A 88 1.38 14.01 -0.70
N ILE A 89 0.81 13.14 0.14
CA ILE A 89 1.53 11.99 0.70
C ILE A 89 1.65 10.87 -0.33
N VAL A 90 0.53 10.36 -0.84
CA VAL A 90 0.50 9.19 -1.72
C VAL A 90 0.79 9.56 -3.16
N GLY A 91 0.39 10.74 -3.62
CA GLY A 91 0.60 11.16 -5.01
C GLY A 91 2.02 11.65 -5.25
N ILE A 92 2.50 12.55 -4.40
CA ILE A 92 3.77 13.26 -4.58
C ILE A 92 4.90 12.65 -3.74
N PHE A 93 4.80 12.70 -2.41
CA PHE A 93 5.88 12.29 -1.51
C PHE A 93 6.26 10.81 -1.68
N TYR A 94 5.28 9.96 -1.94
CA TYR A 94 5.48 8.55 -2.25
C TYR A 94 6.34 8.32 -3.51
N GLY A 95 6.37 9.27 -4.44
CA GLY A 95 7.27 9.29 -5.61
C GLY A 95 8.71 9.72 -5.32
N LEU A 96 9.02 10.19 -4.11
CA LEU A 96 10.35 10.70 -3.72
C LEU A 96 11.49 9.71 -4.01
N PRO A 97 11.41 8.40 -3.68
CA PRO A 97 12.49 7.47 -3.98
C PRO A 97 12.73 7.36 -5.49
N GLY A 98 11.69 7.55 -6.31
CA GLY A 98 11.81 7.53 -7.78
C GLY A 98 12.54 8.74 -8.29
N TYR A 99 12.15 9.93 -7.84
CA TYR A 99 12.89 11.16 -8.13
C TYR A 99 14.38 11.02 -7.75
N LEU A 100 14.67 10.50 -6.56
CA LEU A 100 16.04 10.25 -6.11
C LEU A 100 16.76 9.19 -6.94
N ALA A 101 16.06 8.15 -7.41
CA ALA A 101 16.63 7.15 -8.31
C ALA A 101 17.04 7.76 -9.65
N PHE A 102 16.27 8.71 -10.18
CA PHE A 102 16.61 9.45 -11.41
C PHE A 102 17.80 10.38 -11.23
N LEU A 103 17.90 11.04 -10.08
CA LEU A 103 19.02 11.93 -9.77
C LEU A 103 20.31 11.21 -9.37
N ASN A 104 20.27 9.91 -9.11
CA ASN A 104 21.44 9.16 -8.67
C ASN A 104 22.36 8.85 -9.87
N PRO A 105 23.54 9.49 -9.98
CA PRO A 105 24.43 9.27 -11.11
C PRO A 105 25.19 7.94 -11.00
N GLN A 106 25.15 7.28 -9.84
CA GLN A 106 25.93 6.07 -9.59
C GLN A 106 25.28 4.85 -10.24
N PRO A 107 26.07 4.01 -10.94
CA PRO A 107 25.55 2.75 -11.47
C PRO A 107 25.00 1.89 -10.33
N ILE A 108 23.91 1.17 -10.61
CA ILE A 108 23.31 0.27 -9.63
C ILE A 108 24.11 -1.03 -9.56
N ALA A 109 24.51 -1.44 -8.35
CA ALA A 109 25.20 -2.71 -8.15
C ALA A 109 24.25 -3.89 -8.34
N LEU A 110 24.73 -5.00 -8.92
CA LEU A 110 23.92 -6.20 -9.15
C LEU A 110 23.33 -6.78 -7.85
N VAL A 111 24.07 -6.68 -6.74
CA VAL A 111 23.57 -7.08 -5.41
C VAL A 111 22.38 -6.22 -4.99
N THR A 112 22.41 -4.91 -5.25
CA THR A 112 21.28 -4.00 -5.00
C THR A 112 20.06 -4.40 -5.83
N VAL A 113 20.26 -4.75 -7.10
CA VAL A 113 19.18 -5.25 -7.97
C VAL A 113 18.58 -6.54 -7.40
N ALA A 114 19.41 -7.51 -7.03
CA ALA A 114 18.96 -8.79 -6.48
C ALA A 114 18.13 -8.61 -5.20
N ILE A 115 18.62 -7.82 -4.24
CA ILE A 115 17.91 -7.56 -2.97
C ILE A 115 16.58 -6.84 -3.24
N ALA A 116 16.59 -5.81 -4.09
CA ALA A 116 15.37 -5.07 -4.42
C ALA A 116 14.31 -5.98 -5.06
N LEU A 117 14.71 -6.86 -5.99
CA LEU A 117 13.79 -7.80 -6.62
C LEU A 117 13.21 -8.80 -5.61
N VAL A 118 14.03 -9.37 -4.74
CA VAL A 118 13.55 -10.27 -3.68
C VAL A 118 12.53 -9.55 -2.79
N PHE A 119 12.85 -8.34 -2.33
CA PHE A 119 11.98 -7.57 -1.46
C PHE A 119 10.66 -7.19 -2.15
N TYR A 120 10.74 -6.79 -3.42
CA TYR A 120 9.55 -6.44 -4.20
C TYR A 120 8.65 -7.65 -4.47
N ILE A 121 9.23 -8.76 -4.95
CA ILE A 121 8.49 -9.97 -5.34
C ILE A 121 7.84 -10.60 -4.11
N PHE A 122 8.63 -10.92 -3.07
CA PHE A 122 8.07 -11.54 -1.87
C PHE A 122 7.17 -10.58 -1.10
N GLY A 123 7.50 -9.29 -1.04
CA GLY A 123 6.64 -8.28 -0.43
C GLY A 123 5.26 -8.21 -1.10
N SER A 124 5.23 -8.20 -2.44
CA SER A 124 3.99 -8.17 -3.22
C SER A 124 3.19 -9.47 -3.09
N LEU A 125 3.85 -10.63 -3.17
CA LEU A 125 3.19 -11.93 -3.01
C LEU A 125 2.59 -12.09 -1.62
N ILE A 126 3.35 -11.78 -0.56
CA ILE A 126 2.87 -11.85 0.82
C ILE A 126 1.66 -10.94 1.01
N ASN A 127 1.73 -9.68 0.57
CA ASN A 127 0.64 -8.73 0.73
C ASN A 127 -0.63 -9.20 -0.01
N ALA A 128 -0.52 -9.54 -1.29
CA ALA A 128 -1.65 -9.97 -2.10
C ALA A 128 -2.26 -11.28 -1.59
N SER A 129 -1.44 -12.30 -1.28
CA SER A 129 -1.92 -13.57 -0.76
C SER A 129 -2.62 -13.42 0.59
N ALA A 130 -2.09 -12.60 1.49
CA ALA A 130 -2.70 -12.35 2.79
C ALA A 130 -4.09 -11.70 2.65
N ASP A 131 -4.20 -10.67 1.80
CA ASP A 131 -5.45 -9.96 1.57
C ASP A 131 -6.49 -10.84 0.86
N VAL A 132 -6.09 -11.62 -0.16
CA VAL A 132 -6.98 -12.56 -0.85
C VAL A 132 -7.44 -13.66 0.10
N GLN A 133 -6.53 -14.29 0.87
CA GLN A 133 -6.92 -15.31 1.86
C GLN A 133 -7.95 -14.76 2.85
N LYS A 134 -7.68 -13.55 3.39
CA LYS A 134 -8.58 -12.93 4.37
C LYS A 134 -9.93 -12.58 3.76
N LEU A 135 -9.95 -12.03 2.55
CA LEU A 135 -11.17 -11.71 1.82
C LEU A 135 -12.00 -12.99 1.61
N THR A 136 -11.40 -14.02 1.03
CA THR A 136 -12.07 -15.29 0.76
C THR A 136 -12.62 -15.91 2.04
N ALA A 137 -11.80 -16.03 3.10
CA ALA A 137 -12.26 -16.58 4.37
C ALA A 137 -13.48 -15.82 4.93
N LYS A 138 -13.48 -14.48 4.84
CA LYS A 138 -14.60 -13.65 5.28
C LYS A 138 -15.86 -13.83 4.45
N GLU A 139 -15.73 -14.02 3.14
CA GLU A 139 -16.87 -14.32 2.27
C GLU A 139 -17.53 -15.67 2.59
N PHE A 140 -16.75 -16.64 3.08
CA PHE A 140 -17.25 -17.92 3.57
C PHE A 140 -17.68 -17.89 5.05
N GLY A 141 -17.82 -16.72 5.64
CA GLY A 141 -18.36 -16.55 7.00
C GLY A 141 -17.34 -16.74 8.12
N ALA A 142 -16.04 -16.73 7.84
CA ALA A 142 -15.03 -16.89 8.90
C ALA A 142 -15.07 -15.75 9.94
N GLY A 143 -14.91 -16.15 11.20
CA GLY A 143 -14.61 -15.28 12.33
C GLY A 143 -13.19 -14.69 12.24
N LEU A 144 -12.41 -14.71 13.30
CA LEU A 144 -11.02 -14.25 13.23
C LEU A 144 -10.20 -15.14 12.25
N VAL A 145 -9.52 -14.52 11.30
CA VAL A 145 -8.61 -15.22 10.36
C VAL A 145 -7.23 -15.28 11.00
N GLN A 146 -6.79 -16.47 11.37
CA GLN A 146 -5.57 -16.72 12.15
C GLN A 146 -4.74 -17.91 11.64
N ASP A 147 -5.07 -18.44 10.45
CA ASP A 147 -4.46 -19.62 9.84
C ASP A 147 -3.51 -19.28 8.68
N ASN A 148 -2.78 -20.28 8.20
CA ASN A 148 -1.80 -20.18 7.11
C ASN A 148 -0.81 -19.02 7.31
N ILE A 149 -0.79 -18.05 6.40
CA ILE A 149 0.15 -16.92 6.45
C ILE A 149 -0.16 -15.98 7.63
N TRP A 150 -1.41 -15.90 8.07
CA TRP A 150 -1.82 -15.07 9.20
C TRP A 150 -1.34 -15.63 10.54
N ARG A 151 -1.09 -16.95 10.66
CA ARG A 151 -0.44 -17.55 11.84
C ARG A 151 0.97 -16.98 12.10
N LEU A 152 1.63 -16.43 11.09
CA LEU A 152 2.99 -15.90 11.23
C LEU A 152 3.01 -14.46 11.74
N SER A 153 2.00 -13.65 11.39
CA SER A 153 1.89 -12.27 11.82
C SER A 153 0.46 -11.74 11.70
N ARG A 154 0.02 -11.04 12.75
CA ARG A 154 -1.30 -10.38 12.83
C ARG A 154 -1.46 -9.25 11.81
N ASN A 155 -0.36 -8.79 11.21
CA ASN A 155 -0.31 -7.74 10.20
C ASN A 155 0.63 -8.12 9.05
N ILE A 156 0.58 -9.39 8.61
CA ILE A 156 1.51 -9.91 7.60
C ILE A 156 1.42 -9.17 6.25
N ASN A 157 0.23 -8.67 5.90
CA ASN A 157 0.05 -7.84 4.72
C ASN A 157 0.80 -6.50 4.82
N TYR A 158 0.87 -5.88 6.00
CA TYR A 158 1.66 -4.67 6.25
C TYR A 158 3.17 -4.95 6.14
N PHE A 159 3.62 -6.12 6.61
CA PHE A 159 5.00 -6.53 6.42
C PHE A 159 5.37 -6.68 4.94
N GLY A 160 4.51 -7.33 4.15
CA GLY A 160 4.70 -7.43 2.70
C GLY A 160 4.76 -6.06 2.00
N ASP A 161 3.88 -5.14 2.39
CA ASP A 161 3.90 -3.76 1.90
C ASP A 161 5.20 -3.02 2.23
N LEU A 162 5.71 -3.17 3.45
CA LEU A 162 6.96 -2.54 3.88
C LEU A 162 8.16 -3.09 3.11
N LEU A 163 8.23 -4.41 2.87
CA LEU A 163 9.27 -5.00 2.01
C LEU A 163 9.25 -4.39 0.61
N ARG A 164 8.06 -4.23 0.03
CA ARG A 164 7.91 -3.58 -1.28
C ARG A 164 8.42 -2.13 -1.24
N TYR A 165 8.07 -1.34 -0.23
CA TYR A 165 8.53 0.06 -0.15
C TYR A 165 10.03 0.18 0.15
N LEU A 166 10.59 -0.77 0.90
CA LEU A 166 12.04 -0.88 1.08
C LEU A 166 12.74 -1.15 -0.26
N SER A 167 12.16 -1.97 -1.14
CA SER A 167 12.74 -2.20 -2.48
C SER A 167 12.92 -0.89 -3.26
N PHE A 168 11.95 0.04 -3.16
CA PHE A 168 12.05 1.34 -3.82
C PHE A 168 13.18 2.18 -3.23
N ALA A 169 13.30 2.23 -1.90
CA ALA A 169 14.37 2.98 -1.24
C ALA A 169 15.77 2.42 -1.57
N ILE A 170 15.89 1.09 -1.65
CA ILE A 170 17.12 0.39 -2.03
C ILE A 170 17.52 0.74 -3.46
N VAL A 171 16.58 0.71 -4.42
CA VAL A 171 16.84 1.08 -5.82
C VAL A 171 17.14 2.58 -5.96
N ALA A 172 16.56 3.44 -5.14
CA ALA A 172 16.88 4.87 -5.14
C ALA A 172 18.35 5.13 -4.79
N GLY A 173 18.93 4.32 -3.90
CA GLY A 173 20.34 4.45 -3.48
C GLY A 173 20.63 5.77 -2.76
N SER A 174 19.64 6.30 -2.03
CA SER A 174 19.75 7.54 -1.24
C SER A 174 19.14 7.32 0.13
N SER A 175 19.78 7.84 1.19
CA SER A 175 19.27 7.74 2.56
C SER A 175 17.91 8.44 2.73
N TRP A 176 17.69 9.53 1.99
CA TRP A 176 16.42 10.26 1.98
C TRP A 176 15.25 9.44 1.44
N ALA A 177 15.52 8.42 0.63
CA ALA A 177 14.48 7.54 0.10
C ALA A 177 13.79 6.71 1.20
N TYR A 178 14.48 6.45 2.31
CA TYR A 178 13.94 5.69 3.44
C TYR A 178 12.90 6.46 4.26
N LEU A 179 12.71 7.77 4.02
CA LEU A 179 11.62 8.53 4.62
C LEU A 179 10.24 7.97 4.22
N VAL A 180 10.10 7.42 3.01
CA VAL A 180 8.83 6.83 2.56
C VAL A 180 8.47 5.56 3.35
N PRO A 181 9.29 4.48 3.36
CA PRO A 181 8.97 3.31 4.18
C PRO A 181 8.93 3.63 5.67
N GLY A 182 9.71 4.60 6.17
CA GLY A 182 9.65 5.05 7.57
C GLY A 182 8.31 5.70 7.94
N LEU A 183 7.78 6.58 7.08
CA LEU A 183 6.47 7.18 7.25
C LEU A 183 5.37 6.11 7.22
N VAL A 184 5.41 5.20 6.24
CA VAL A 184 4.45 4.09 6.16
C VAL A 184 4.50 3.22 7.40
N ALA A 185 5.69 2.85 7.88
CA ALA A 185 5.84 2.05 9.09
C ALA A 185 5.19 2.75 10.28
N THR A 186 5.40 4.06 10.44
CA THR A 186 4.79 4.86 11.52
C THR A 186 3.26 4.85 11.45
N LEU A 187 2.69 5.04 10.24
CA LEU A 187 1.24 4.96 10.03
C LEU A 187 0.70 3.56 10.31
N TYR A 188 1.44 2.51 9.96
CA TYR A 188 1.06 1.13 10.27
C TYR A 188 1.12 0.85 11.76
N LEU A 189 2.12 1.33 12.50
CA LEU A 189 2.17 1.22 13.96
C LEU A 189 0.91 1.80 14.63
N GLN A 190 0.48 2.99 14.19
CA GLN A 190 -0.75 3.63 14.68
C GLN A 190 -1.99 2.81 14.34
N ARG A 191 -2.13 2.38 13.07
CA ARG A 191 -3.26 1.55 12.62
C ARG A 191 -3.33 0.22 13.34
N MET A 192 -2.18 -0.41 13.61
CA MET A 192 -2.12 -1.66 14.36
C MET A 192 -2.61 -1.48 15.79
N ALA A 193 -2.23 -0.40 16.47
CA ALA A 193 -2.70 -0.12 17.83
C ALA A 193 -4.22 0.08 17.89
N GLN A 194 -4.78 0.86 16.96
CA GLN A 194 -6.24 1.07 16.86
C GLN A 194 -6.98 -0.23 16.52
N LYS A 195 -6.41 -1.02 15.59
CA LYS A 195 -6.96 -2.32 15.21
C LYS A 195 -6.95 -3.29 16.39
N ASP A 196 -5.86 -3.36 17.14
CA ASP A 196 -5.71 -4.28 18.27
C ASP A 196 -6.83 -4.07 19.30
N GLN A 197 -7.12 -2.80 19.66
CA GLN A 197 -8.23 -2.46 20.57
C GLN A 197 -9.57 -2.98 20.07
N GLY A 198 -9.91 -2.71 18.81
CA GLY A 198 -11.20 -3.16 18.25
C GLY A 198 -11.29 -4.67 18.00
N MET A 199 -10.17 -5.40 17.96
CA MET A 199 -10.16 -6.86 17.80
C MET A 199 -10.37 -7.58 19.13
N GLU A 200 -9.84 -7.05 20.24
CA GLU A 200 -10.05 -7.59 21.59
C GLU A 200 -11.54 -7.58 21.97
N ASP A 201 -12.26 -6.50 21.63
CA ASP A 201 -13.71 -6.40 21.87
C ASP A 201 -14.53 -7.31 20.96
N LYS A 202 -14.04 -7.58 19.74
CA LYS A 202 -14.81 -8.27 18.69
C LYS A 202 -14.64 -9.78 18.70
N TYR A 203 -13.47 -10.28 19.10
CA TYR A 203 -13.09 -11.68 18.98
C TYR A 203 -12.57 -12.20 20.32
N SER A 204 -13.36 -13.05 20.99
CA SER A 204 -12.98 -13.69 22.25
C SER A 204 -11.67 -14.47 22.17
N GLU A 205 -11.36 -15.00 20.99
CA GLU A 205 -10.16 -15.78 20.69
C GLU A 205 -8.92 -14.91 20.37
N TYR A 206 -9.06 -13.59 20.25
CA TYR A 206 -7.95 -12.70 19.84
C TYR A 206 -6.80 -12.68 20.84
N ALA A 207 -7.12 -12.69 22.14
CA ALA A 207 -6.11 -12.73 23.20
C ALA A 207 -5.20 -13.96 23.11
N GLU A 208 -5.76 -15.11 22.70
CA GLU A 208 -4.97 -16.33 22.49
C GLU A 208 -4.13 -16.24 21.21
N TYR A 209 -4.71 -15.71 20.13
CA TYR A 209 -4.00 -15.47 18.88
C TYR A 209 -2.78 -14.55 19.06
N GLN A 210 -2.88 -13.52 19.90
CA GLN A 210 -1.78 -12.59 20.22
C GLN A 210 -0.58 -13.28 20.87
N LYS A 211 -0.79 -14.33 21.68
CA LYS A 211 0.29 -15.02 22.42
C LYS A 211 1.22 -15.81 21.50
N HIS A 212 0.68 -16.33 20.39
CA HIS A 212 1.41 -17.25 19.50
C HIS A 212 1.76 -16.64 18.14
N THR A 213 1.41 -15.37 17.92
CA THR A 213 1.56 -14.73 16.61
C THR A 213 2.25 -13.38 16.73
N ALA A 214 3.29 -13.17 15.91
CA ALA A 214 3.98 -11.89 15.81
C ALA A 214 3.01 -10.77 15.44
N ARG A 215 3.30 -9.55 15.85
CA ARG A 215 2.53 -8.36 15.54
C ARG A 215 2.73 -7.92 14.10
N LEU A 216 3.97 -7.88 13.59
CA LEU A 216 4.29 -7.37 12.27
C LEU A 216 5.33 -8.25 11.55
N ILE A 217 6.54 -8.37 12.09
CA ILE A 217 7.67 -9.06 11.48
C ILE A 217 7.67 -10.52 11.96
N PRO A 218 7.42 -11.50 11.07
CA PRO A 218 7.42 -12.90 11.44
C PRO A 218 8.68 -13.30 12.21
N PHE A 219 8.50 -14.08 13.28
CA PHE A 219 9.57 -14.61 14.14
C PHE A 219 10.40 -13.56 14.90
N ILE A 220 10.06 -12.27 14.81
CA ILE A 220 10.79 -11.19 15.48
C ILE A 220 9.86 -10.40 16.39
N TRP A 221 8.83 -9.76 15.81
CA TRP A 221 7.97 -8.85 16.56
C TRP A 221 6.56 -8.75 16.01
#